data_AF-A0A3D2FLG4-F1
#
_entry.id   AF-A0A3D2FLG4-F1
#
_cell.length_a   1.000
_cell.length_b   1.000
_cell.length_c   1.000
_cell.angle_alpha   90.00
_cell.angle_beta   90.00
_cell.angle_gamma   90.00
#
_symmetry.space_group_name_H-M   'P 1'
#
loop_
_entity.id
_entity.type
_entity.pdbx_description
1 polymer ?
#
loop_
_entity_poly.entity_id
_entity_poly.type
_entity_poly.pdbx_seq_one_letter_code
_entity_poly.pdbx_strand_id
1 'polypeptide(L)' 'MGTSNYHWVDQDRLEWFTENPNDNRQMMVQIWYPGEKIKKAKRSSYLDRLDIRAETIGVCR' A
#
# COMPACT_ATOMS: atom_id res chain seq x y z
N MET A 1 -1.41 16.79 8.04
CA MET A 1 -0.67 15.51 7.94
C MET A 1 -0.74 15.08 6.49
N GLY A 2 0.42 14.94 5.85
CA GLY A 2 0.54 14.35 4.51
C GLY A 2 0.76 12.85 4.62
N THR A 3 0.38 12.12 3.58
CA THR A 3 0.66 10.68 3.45
C THR A 3 1.16 10.41 2.04
N SER A 4 2.18 9.56 1.94
CA SER A 4 2.66 9.03 0.68
C SER A 4 2.79 7.51 0.76
N ASN A 5 2.34 6.82 -0.28
CA ASN A 5 2.48 5.38 -0.42
C ASN A 5 3.59 5.08 -1.43
N TYR A 6 4.47 4.14 -1.08
CA TYR A 6 5.56 3.70 -1.94
C TYR A 6 5.51 2.19 -2.13
N HIS A 7 5.81 1.76 -3.36
CA HIS A 7 6.05 0.37 -3.72
C HIS A 7 7.53 0.22 -3.98
N TRP A 8 8.20 -0.56 -3.13
CA TRP A 8 9.62 -0.86 -3.25
C TRP A 8 9.81 -2.31 -3.67
N VAL A 9 10.74 -2.52 -4.59
CA VAL A 9 11.19 -3.83 -5.03
C VAL A 9 12.67 -3.93 -4.69
N ASP A 10 13.00 -4.85 -3.80
CA ASP A 10 14.38 -5.17 -3.45
C ASP A 10 14.95 -6.07 -4.56
N GLN A 11 15.88 -5.54 -5.36
CA GLN A 11 16.46 -6.27 -6.48
C GLN A 11 17.58 -7.22 -6.06
N ASP A 12 18.12 -7.06 -4.85
CA ASP A 12 19.27 -7.81 -4.35
C ASP A 12 18.86 -9.10 -3.66
N ARG A 13 17.58 -9.21 -3.26
CA ARG A 13 17.07 -10.34 -2.46
C ARG A 13 15.80 -10.95 -3.05
N LEU A 14 15.83 -12.27 -3.15
CA LEU A 14 14.70 -13.10 -3.56
C LEU A 14 13.65 -13.24 -2.44
N GLU A 15 12.38 -13.39 -2.83
CA GLU A 15 11.27 -13.63 -1.93
C GLU A 15 11.17 -15.12 -1.55
N TRP A 16 11.61 -15.44 -0.35
CA TRP A 16 11.57 -16.79 0.23
C TRP A 16 10.16 -17.33 0.57
N PHE A 17 9.12 -16.48 0.64
CA PHE A 17 7.75 -16.93 0.93
C PHE A 17 6.95 -17.34 -0.33
N THR A 18 7.51 -17.16 -1.53
CA THR A 18 6.84 -17.55 -2.77
C THR A 18 7.44 -18.85 -3.33
N GLU A 19 6.65 -19.60 -4.08
CA GLU A 19 7.12 -20.82 -4.77
C GLU A 19 7.98 -20.51 -5.99
N ASN A 20 7.91 -19.28 -6.51
CA ASN A 20 8.70 -18.83 -7.65
C ASN A 20 10.13 -18.41 -7.23
N PRO A 21 11.17 -19.16 -7.62
CA PRO A 21 12.54 -18.87 -7.23
C PRO A 21 13.13 -17.60 -7.87
N ASN A 22 12.45 -16.99 -8.85
CA ASN A 22 12.87 -15.77 -9.52
C ASN A 22 12.07 -14.53 -9.08
N ASP A 23 11.29 -14.62 -8.01
CA ASP A 23 10.55 -13.46 -7.49
C ASP A 23 11.42 -12.66 -6.52
N ASN A 24 11.32 -11.35 -6.64
CA ASN A 24 12.07 -10.41 -5.83
C ASN A 24 11.18 -9.92 -4.69
N ARG A 25 11.79 -9.64 -3.54
CA ARG A 25 11.03 -9.17 -2.38
C ARG A 25 10.40 -7.80 -2.65
N GLN A 26 9.11 -7.68 -2.41
CA GLN A 26 8.36 -6.44 -2.60
C GLN A 26 7.80 -5.92 -1.26
N MET A 27 7.82 -4.61 -1.07
CA MET A 27 7.35 -3.96 0.15
C MET A 27 6.47 -2.76 -0.19
N MET A 28 5.31 -2.69 0.45
CA MET A 28 4.43 -1.53 0.42
C MET A 28 4.62 -0.73 1.70
N VAL A 29 4.99 0.55 1.58
CA VAL A 29 5.25 1.42 2.72
C VAL A 29 4.37 2.66 2.65
N GLN A 30 3.66 2.96 3.73
CA GLN A 30 2.90 4.20 3.88
C GLN A 30 3.58 5.08 4.93
N ILE A 31 3.99 6.28 4.50
CA ILE A 31 4.68 7.25 5.37
C ILE A 31 3.71 8.38 5.70
N TRP A 32 3.56 8.69 6.98
CA TRP A 32 2.86 9.88 7.46
C TRP A 32 3.87 10.94 7.88
N TYR A 33 3.72 12.15 7.36
CA TYR A 33 4.60 13.27 7.68
C TYR A 33 3.80 14.53 8.03
N PRO A 34 4.35 15.44 8.86
CA PRO A 34 3.73 16.73 9.10
C PRO A 34 3.68 17.49 7.77
N GLY A 35 2.48 17.86 7.34
CA GLY A 35 2.23 18.55 6.08
C GLY A 35 1.29 19.72 6.30
N GLU A 36 1.40 20.74 5.44
CA GLU A 36 0.65 21.99 5.55
C GLU A 36 -0.87 21.77 5.51
N LYS A 37 -1.60 22.60 6.27
CA LYS A 37 -3.06 22.51 6.39
C LYS A 37 -3.73 23.16 5.17
N ILE A 38 -3.99 22.38 4.14
CA ILE A 38 -4.78 22.82 2.98
C ILE A 38 -6.27 22.63 3.28
N LYS A 39 -7.05 23.72 3.28
CA LYS A 39 -8.49 23.75 3.67
C LYS A 39 -9.40 22.78 2.90
N LYS A 40 -8.98 22.32 1.71
CA LYS A 40 -9.71 21.38 0.84
C LYS A 40 -8.90 20.13 0.48
N ALA A 41 -7.88 19.77 1.27
CA ALA A 41 -7.14 18.55 1.01
C ALA A 41 -8.07 17.32 1.07
N LYS A 42 -8.04 16.50 0.01
CA LYS A 42 -8.70 15.20 0.00
C LYS A 42 -8.04 14.33 1.07
N ARG A 43 -8.83 13.83 2.02
CA ARG A 43 -8.31 12.89 3.03
C ARG A 43 -7.86 11.61 2.34
N SER A 44 -6.67 11.13 2.68
CA SER A 44 -6.28 9.79 2.27
C SER A 44 -7.22 8.78 2.91
N SER A 45 -7.67 7.81 2.12
CA SER A 45 -8.39 6.66 2.61
C SER A 45 -7.53 5.84 3.58
N TYR A 46 -8.17 5.15 4.54
CA TYR A 46 -7.49 4.23 5.46
C TYR A 46 -6.89 3.02 4.72
N LEU A 47 -7.58 2.53 3.68
CA LEU A 47 -7.08 1.47 2.81
C LEU A 47 -6.97 1.97 1.36
N ASP A 48 -5.95 1.51 0.67
CA ASP A 48 -5.85 1.54 -0.79
C ASP A 48 -7.09 0.89 -1.42
N ARG A 49 -7.58 1.48 -2.50
CA ARG A 49 -8.65 0.91 -3.36
C ARG A 49 -9.79 0.28 -2.57
N LEU A 50 -10.35 1.05 -1.63
CA LEU A 50 -11.45 0.61 -0.76
C LEU A 50 -12.61 -0.01 -1.55
N ASP A 51 -12.96 0.55 -2.70
CA ASP A 51 -14.12 0.10 -3.49
C ASP A 51 -14.03 -1.39 -3.86
N ILE A 52 -12.85 -1.81 -4.35
CA ILE A 52 -12.60 -3.20 -4.79
C ILE A 52 -12.42 -4.13 -3.57
N ARG A 53 -11.73 -3.65 -2.54
CA ARG A 53 -11.44 -4.44 -1.35
C ARG A 53 -12.67 -4.67 -0.48
N ALA A 54 -13.56 -3.68 -0.39
CA ALA A 54 -14.81 -3.78 0.35
C ALA A 54 -15.74 -4.83 -0.28
N GLU A 55 -15.81 -4.87 -1.61
CA GLU A 55 -16.54 -5.91 -2.33
C GLU A 55 -15.98 -7.30 -2.00
N THR A 56 -14.66 -7.48 -2.08
CA THR A 56 -14.03 -8.80 -1.86
C THR A 56 -14.18 -9.27 -0.40
N ILE A 57 -14.06 -8.38 0.58
CA ILE A 57 -14.24 -8.71 2.00
C ILE A 57 -15.72 -8.96 2.34
N GLY A 58 -16.64 -8.23 1.71
CA GLY A 58 -18.08 -8.36 1.91
C GLY A 58 -18.73 -9.56 1.20
N VAL A 59 -18.04 -10.16 0.22
CA VAL A 59 -18.53 -11.32 -0.56
C VAL A 59 -18.32 -12.65 0.19
N CYS A 60 -17.80 -12.65 1.41
CA CYS A 60 -17.90 -13.80 2.31
C CYS A 60 -19.37 -13.92 2.81
N ARG A 61 -20.24 -14.49 1.98
CA ARG A 61 -21.63 -14.84 2.30
C ARG A 61 -21.91 -16.29 1.99
#